data_AF-A0A5N5K6G5-F1
#
_entry.id   AF-A0A5N5K6G5-F1
#
_cell.length_a   1.000
_cell.length_b   1.000
_cell.length_c   1.000
_cell.angle_alpha   90.00
_cell.angle_beta   90.00
_cell.angle_gamma   90.00
#
_symmetry.space_group_name_H-M   'P 1'
#
loop_
_entity.id
_entity.type
_entity.pdbx_description
1 polymer ?
#
loop_
_entity_poly.entity_id
_entity_poly.type
_entity_poly.pdbx_seq_one_letter_code
_entity_poly.pdbx_strand_id
1 'polypeptide(L)'
;MYANEVDKFIITMVAAWRGALLGTGVKSAGQDKTTNDLDPWRIFYPVKQFWRCEIEELRKTINKTEAQLRHFIGEDIELLGLKELKQLERQLKTGAERIRSKKKRAISEHVSLLKSKLSDLQKENARLQKRLELKLLLLLFFIFFCLYLIFGVKLHELPDANVSSRIPEANECDAFHQRR
;
A
#
# COMPACT_ATOMS: atom_id res chain seq x y z
N MET A 1 17.14 13.16 -27.20
CA MET A 1 16.87 14.01 -28.37
C MET A 1 18.07 14.91 -28.72
N TYR A 2 18.80 15.47 -27.74
CA TYR A 2 19.96 16.35 -27.96
C TYR A 2 21.29 15.68 -28.33
N ALA A 3 21.56 14.45 -27.86
CA ALA A 3 22.77 13.71 -28.26
C ALA A 3 22.86 13.51 -29.79
N ASN A 4 21.70 13.34 -30.43
CA ASN A 4 21.61 13.15 -31.89
C ASN A 4 21.94 14.42 -32.68
N GLU A 5 21.79 15.62 -32.12
CA GLU A 5 22.16 16.86 -32.82
C GLU A 5 23.65 17.15 -32.74
N VAL A 6 24.27 16.89 -31.59
CA VAL A 6 25.73 17.01 -31.44
C VAL A 6 26.45 15.98 -32.29
N ASP A 7 25.97 14.74 -32.32
CA ASP A 7 26.53 13.68 -33.17
C ASP A 7 26.34 14.00 -34.66
N LYS A 8 25.15 14.46 -35.07
CA LYS A 8 24.93 14.93 -36.46
C LYS A 8 25.88 16.08 -36.81
N PHE A 9 26.08 17.03 -35.91
CA PHE A 9 26.96 18.17 -36.12
C PHE A 9 28.43 17.76 -36.27
N ILE A 10 28.92 16.86 -35.40
CA ILE A 10 30.29 16.32 -35.49
C ILE A 10 30.47 15.50 -36.77
N ILE A 11 29.49 14.67 -37.14
CA ILE A 11 29.51 13.88 -38.39
C ILE A 11 29.56 14.79 -39.61
N THR A 12 28.74 15.85 -39.67
CA THR A 12 28.75 16.83 -40.77
C THR A 12 30.08 17.58 -40.85
N MET A 13 30.67 17.94 -39.71
CA MET A 13 31.95 18.64 -39.66
C MET A 13 33.12 17.74 -40.11
N VAL A 14 33.13 16.47 -39.69
CA VAL A 14 34.14 15.48 -40.12
C VAL A 14 34.00 15.20 -41.61
N ALA A 15 32.77 15.08 -42.12
CA ALA A 15 32.51 14.91 -43.56
C ALA A 15 32.99 16.12 -44.39
N ALA A 16 32.75 17.34 -43.92
CA ALA A 16 33.21 18.57 -44.58
C ALA A 16 34.75 18.67 -44.60
N TRP A 17 35.41 18.35 -43.50
CA TRP A 17 36.88 18.35 -43.42
C TRP A 17 37.51 17.26 -44.31
N ARG A 18 36.88 16.08 -44.37
CA ARG A 18 37.27 14.99 -45.27
C ARG A 18 37.13 15.38 -46.75
N GLY A 19 36.07 16.12 -47.11
CA GLY A 19 35.87 16.64 -48.47
C GLY A 19 36.92 17.68 -48.87
N ALA A 20 37.32 18.56 -47.94
CA ALA A 20 38.38 19.54 -48.15
C ALA A 20 39.77 18.89 -48.29
N LEU A 21 40.04 17.81 -47.55
CA LEU A 21 41.33 17.10 -47.58
C LEU A 21 41.51 16.23 -48.83
N LEU A 22 40.42 15.65 -49.35
CA LEU A 22 40.47 14.75 -50.52
C LEU A 22 40.40 15.47 -51.87
N GLY A 23 40.31 16.80 -51.88
CA GLY A 23 40.57 17.61 -53.07
C GLY A 23 39.77 17.21 -54.32
N THR A 24 38.52 16.76 -54.20
CA THR A 24 37.66 16.50 -55.36
C THR A 24 37.16 17.83 -55.93
N GLY A 25 38.08 18.56 -56.56
CA GLY A 25 37.80 19.76 -57.32
C GLY A 25 37.32 19.39 -58.73
N VAL A 26 36.02 19.40 -58.95
CA VAL A 26 35.50 19.67 -60.31
C VAL A 26 35.61 21.18 -60.51
N LYS A 27 36.69 21.62 -61.17
CA LYS A 27 36.89 23.01 -61.59
C LYS A 27 36.30 23.19 -62.99
N SER A 28 35.14 23.83 -63.10
CA SER A 28 34.70 24.45 -64.36
C SER A 28 34.89 25.95 -64.27
N ALA A 29 35.51 26.50 -65.30
CA ALA A 29 35.88 27.90 -65.45
C ALA A 29 34.64 28.82 -65.42
N GLY A 30 34.70 29.85 -64.58
CA GLY A 30 33.62 30.81 -64.36
C GLY A 30 33.77 31.41 -62.97
N GLN A 31 34.60 32.44 -62.85
CA GLN A 31 34.96 33.07 -61.59
C GLN A 31 33.83 34.02 -61.18
N ASP A 32 32.82 33.49 -60.49
CA ASP A 32 31.89 34.29 -59.70
C ASP A 32 32.35 34.33 -58.23
N LYS A 33 32.27 35.53 -57.67
CA LYS A 33 32.89 35.93 -56.40
C LYS A 33 32.04 35.48 -55.21
N THR A 34 32.05 34.21 -54.81
CA THR A 34 31.35 33.79 -53.56
C THR A 34 31.97 32.58 -52.83
N THR A 35 33.22 32.20 -53.11
CA THR A 35 33.84 31.00 -52.53
C THR A 35 34.83 31.24 -51.38
N ASN A 36 34.77 32.41 -50.73
CA ASN A 36 35.65 32.75 -49.59
C ASN A 36 34.92 33.04 -48.26
N ASP A 37 33.60 32.84 -48.16
CA ASP A 37 32.84 33.24 -46.96
C ASP A 37 32.26 32.10 -46.10
N LEU A 38 32.59 30.84 -46.41
CA LEU A 38 32.22 29.70 -45.58
C LEU A 38 33.42 29.24 -44.75
N ASP A 39 33.87 30.11 -43.85
CA ASP A 39 34.79 29.70 -42.80
C ASP A 39 34.00 28.88 -41.76
N PRO A 40 34.19 27.55 -41.63
CA PRO A 40 33.39 26.70 -40.75
C PRO A 40 33.46 27.15 -39.28
N TRP A 41 34.56 27.81 -38.91
CA TRP A 41 34.77 28.41 -37.60
C TRP A 41 33.79 29.54 -37.28
N ARG A 42 33.22 30.21 -38.30
CA ARG A 42 32.25 31.30 -38.13
C ARG A 42 30.90 30.84 -37.58
N ILE A 43 30.51 29.60 -37.87
CA ILE A 43 29.30 28.95 -37.32
C ILE A 43 29.63 28.20 -36.02
N PHE A 44 30.81 27.59 -35.95
CA PHE A 44 31.24 26.85 -34.77
C PHE A 44 31.52 27.74 -33.54
N TYR A 45 32.09 28.94 -33.73
CA TYR A 45 32.45 29.82 -32.62
C TYR A 45 31.20 30.29 -31.83
N PRO A 46 30.10 30.76 -32.45
CA PRO A 46 28.85 31.06 -31.75
C PRO A 46 28.25 29.86 -31.00
N VAL A 47 28.23 28.68 -31.62
CA VAL A 47 27.67 27.45 -31.00
C VAL A 47 28.52 27.01 -29.80
N LYS A 48 29.86 27.07 -29.93
CA LYS A 48 30.80 26.78 -28.84
C LYS A 48 30.63 27.77 -27.68
N GLN A 49 30.39 29.05 -27.96
CA GLN A 49 30.16 30.05 -26.93
C GLN A 49 28.80 29.86 -26.26
N PHE A 50 27.76 29.55 -27.03
CA PHE A 50 26.42 29.24 -26.50
C PHE A 50 26.47 28.10 -25.47
N TRP A 51 27.06 26.95 -25.84
CA TRP A 51 27.16 25.82 -24.92
C TRP A 51 28.07 26.10 -23.72
N ARG A 52 29.09 26.95 -23.86
CA ARG A 52 29.90 27.40 -22.72
C ARG A 52 29.08 28.22 -21.74
N CYS A 53 28.30 29.18 -22.23
CA CYS A 53 27.40 29.98 -21.41
C CYS A 53 26.34 29.10 -20.72
N GLU A 54 25.71 28.18 -21.46
CA GLU A 54 24.70 27.25 -20.92
C GLU A 54 25.28 26.39 -19.79
N ILE A 55 26.48 25.83 -19.98
CA ILE A 55 27.17 25.05 -18.94
C ILE A 55 27.48 25.92 -17.72
N GLU A 56 27.88 27.17 -17.92
CA GLU A 56 28.18 28.08 -16.82
C GLU A 56 26.92 28.48 -16.05
N GLU A 57 25.80 28.70 -16.74
CA GLU A 57 24.51 29.01 -16.14
C GLU A 57 23.95 27.83 -15.33
N LEU A 58 24.05 26.61 -15.88
CA LEU A 58 23.69 25.39 -15.16
C LEU A 58 24.56 25.20 -13.91
N ARG A 59 25.88 25.42 -14.02
CA ARG A 59 26.80 25.36 -12.87
C ARG A 59 26.45 26.39 -11.80
N LYS A 60 26.11 27.62 -12.18
CA LYS A 60 25.65 28.66 -11.25
C LYS A 60 24.37 28.24 -10.53
N THR A 61 23.43 27.64 -11.26
CA THR A 61 22.16 27.15 -10.71
C THR A 61 22.37 26.01 -9.71
N ILE A 62 23.27 25.07 -10.02
CA ILE A 62 23.64 23.98 -9.11
C ILE A 62 24.23 24.56 -7.82
N ASN A 63 25.27 25.39 -7.93
CA ASN A 63 25.93 25.97 -6.76
C ASN A 63 24.97 26.78 -5.88
N LYS A 64 24.06 27.54 -6.50
CA LYS A 64 23.02 28.28 -5.77
C LYS A 64 22.07 27.34 -5.02
N THR A 65 21.63 26.27 -5.67
CA THR A 65 20.70 25.31 -5.08
C THR A 65 21.37 24.53 -3.94
N GLU A 66 22.63 24.15 -4.09
CA GLU A 66 23.42 23.51 -3.04
C GLU A 66 23.65 24.42 -1.85
N ALA A 67 23.98 25.70 -2.07
CA ALA A 67 24.09 26.68 -1.00
C ALA A 67 22.76 26.85 -0.24
N GLN A 68 21.64 26.93 -0.96
CA GLN A 68 20.31 26.96 -0.33
C GLN A 68 20.03 25.71 0.49
N LEU A 69 20.42 24.53 0.01
CA LEU A 69 20.28 23.27 0.74
C LEU A 69 21.08 23.30 2.05
N ARG A 70 22.33 23.76 2.02
CA ARG A 70 23.15 23.97 3.23
C ARG A 70 22.44 24.85 4.24
N HIS A 71 21.89 25.99 3.80
CA HIS A 71 21.09 26.87 4.67
C HIS A 71 19.86 26.16 5.25
N PHE A 72 19.13 25.36 4.47
CA PHE A 72 17.97 24.60 4.96
C PHE A 72 18.33 23.52 5.99
N ILE A 73 19.53 22.94 5.89
CA ILE A 73 20.06 21.95 6.84
C ILE A 73 20.62 22.63 8.10
N GLY A 74 20.94 23.92 7.99
CA GLY A 74 21.41 24.76 9.08
C GLY A 74 22.91 25.02 9.07
N GLU A 75 23.56 24.82 7.93
CA GLU A 75 24.95 25.19 7.67
C GLU A 75 25.02 26.59 7.04
N ASP A 76 26.16 27.27 7.14
CA ASP A 76 26.42 28.60 6.56
C ASP A 76 25.41 29.71 6.97
N ILE A 77 24.69 29.53 8.08
CA ILE A 77 23.61 30.44 8.51
C ILE A 77 24.15 31.85 8.81
N GLU A 78 25.39 31.95 9.29
CA GLU A 78 26.06 33.21 9.67
C GLU A 78 26.19 34.20 8.50
N LEU A 79 26.12 33.70 7.26
CA LEU A 79 26.21 34.51 6.05
C LEU A 79 24.86 35.16 5.66
N LEU A 80 23.74 34.78 6.29
CA LEU A 80 22.41 35.30 5.97
C LEU A 80 22.05 36.52 6.82
N GLY A 81 21.42 37.51 6.19
CA GLY A 81 20.82 38.63 6.91
C GLY A 81 19.55 38.23 7.66
N LEU A 82 19.13 39.04 8.64
CA LEU A 82 17.92 38.80 9.47
C LEU A 82 16.65 38.57 8.64
N LYS A 83 16.48 39.29 7.52
CA LYS A 83 15.33 39.13 6.63
C LYS A 83 15.30 37.77 5.94
N GLU A 84 16.46 37.32 5.46
CA GLU A 84 16.62 36.04 4.77
C GLU A 84 16.46 34.88 5.74
N LEU A 85 17.02 35.01 6.95
CA LEU A 85 16.86 34.03 8.03
C LEU A 85 15.38 33.84 8.42
N LYS A 86 14.63 34.95 8.56
CA LYS A 86 13.20 34.90 8.86
C LYS A 86 12.39 34.26 7.71
N GLN A 87 12.82 34.46 6.46
CA GLN A 87 12.20 33.82 5.31
C GLN A 87 12.48 32.32 5.29
N LEU A 88 13.73 31.92 5.56
CA LEU A 88 14.15 30.53 5.66
C LEU A 88 13.37 29.80 6.76
N GLU A 89 13.24 30.40 7.95
CA GLU A 89 12.47 29.84 9.07
C GLU A 89 11.00 29.61 8.68
N ARG A 90 10.37 30.58 8.04
CA ARG A 90 8.97 30.45 7.56
C ARG A 90 8.81 29.32 6.55
N GLN A 91 9.75 29.19 5.63
CA GLN A 91 9.74 28.11 4.64
C GLN A 91 9.91 26.75 5.31
N LEU A 92 10.85 26.63 6.24
CA LEU A 92 11.10 25.40 6.98
C LEU A 92 9.88 25.00 7.83
N LYS A 93 9.29 25.96 8.57
CA LYS A 93 8.08 25.73 9.36
C LYS A 93 6.90 25.27 8.50
N THR A 94 6.70 25.90 7.35
CA THR A 94 5.63 25.52 6.42
C THR A 94 5.86 24.14 5.80
N GLY A 95 7.11 23.84 5.41
CA GLY A 95 7.51 22.55 4.89
C GLY A 95 7.32 21.43 5.91
N ALA A 96 7.77 21.66 7.14
CA ALA A 96 7.62 20.72 8.26
C ALA A 96 6.15 20.44 8.58
N GLU A 97 5.30 21.47 8.61
CA GLU A 97 3.86 21.30 8.86
C GLU A 97 3.19 20.51 7.73
N ARG A 98 3.59 20.74 6.47
CA ARG A 98 3.10 19.95 5.33
C ARG A 98 3.49 18.47 5.45
N ILE A 99 4.73 18.17 5.85
CA ILE A 99 5.20 16.79 6.07
C ILE A 99 4.42 16.15 7.21
N ARG A 100 4.30 16.84 8.34
CA ARG A 100 3.54 16.38 9.51
C ARG A 100 2.09 16.08 9.17
N SER A 101 1.44 16.97 8.43
CA SER A 101 0.07 16.80 7.96
C SER A 101 -0.09 15.56 7.07
N LYS A 102 0.83 15.34 6.13
CA LYS A 102 0.83 14.14 5.28
C LYS A 102 1.00 12.86 6.12
N LYS A 103 1.98 12.84 7.03
CA LYS A 103 2.22 11.70 7.93
C LYS A 103 0.99 11.42 8.81
N LYS A 104 0.36 12.46 9.34
CA LYS A 104 -0.86 12.34 10.15
C LYS A 104 -2.01 11.71 9.37
N ARG A 105 -2.23 12.13 8.11
CA ARG A 105 -3.27 11.54 7.25
C ARG A 105 -3.01 10.06 6.99
N ALA A 106 -1.80 9.72 6.56
CA ALA A 106 -1.42 8.32 6.30
C ALA A 106 -1.62 7.44 7.55
N ILE A 107 -1.14 7.87 8.71
CA ILE A 107 -1.34 7.12 9.97
C ILE A 107 -2.83 6.98 10.30
N SER A 108 -3.61 8.05 10.15
CA SER A 108 -5.06 8.00 10.40
C SER A 108 -5.78 7.00 9.51
N GLU A 109 -5.40 6.91 8.23
CA GLU A 109 -5.92 5.94 7.27
C GLU A 109 -5.55 4.50 7.67
N HIS A 110 -4.31 4.27 8.10
CA HIS A 110 -3.90 2.95 8.59
C HIS A 110 -4.65 2.55 9.87
N VAL A 111 -4.86 3.49 10.80
CA VAL A 111 -5.61 3.25 12.04
C VAL A 111 -7.07 2.90 11.73
N SER A 112 -7.73 3.61 10.81
CA SER A 112 -9.12 3.31 10.45
C SER A 112 -9.25 1.94 9.79
N LEU A 113 -8.33 1.60 8.89
CA LEU A 113 -8.26 0.27 8.25
C LEU A 113 -8.10 -0.84 9.30
N LEU A 114 -7.14 -0.69 10.21
CA LEU A 114 -6.89 -1.68 11.27
C LEU A 114 -8.10 -1.83 12.21
N LYS A 115 -8.77 -0.72 12.55
CA LYS A 115 -9.98 -0.74 13.37
C LYS A 115 -11.13 -1.49 12.69
N SER A 116 -11.31 -1.32 11.38
CA SER A 116 -12.31 -2.09 10.62
C SER A 116 -12.02 -3.58 10.68
N LYS A 117 -10.76 -3.98 10.38
CA LYS A 117 -10.34 -5.38 10.43
C LYS A 117 -10.55 -6.01 11.80
N LEU A 118 -10.24 -5.28 12.87
CA LEU A 118 -10.49 -5.74 14.23
C LEU A 118 -11.98 -5.99 14.49
N SER A 119 -12.84 -5.05 14.09
CA SER A 119 -14.29 -5.20 14.21
C SER A 119 -14.80 -6.43 13.44
N ASP A 120 -14.30 -6.66 12.22
CA ASP A 120 -14.75 -7.77 11.39
C ASP A 120 -14.32 -9.12 11.97
N LEU A 121 -13.06 -9.22 12.44
CA LEU A 121 -12.58 -10.41 13.15
C LEU A 121 -13.35 -10.65 14.46
N GLN A 122 -13.70 -9.61 15.21
CA GLN A 122 -14.51 -9.74 16.42
C GLN A 122 -15.91 -10.28 16.10
N LYS A 123 -16.54 -9.81 15.02
CA LYS A 123 -17.84 -10.34 14.57
C LYS A 123 -17.75 -11.80 14.15
N GLU A 124 -16.70 -12.17 13.40
CA GLU A 124 -16.48 -13.56 12.99
C GLU A 124 -16.25 -14.47 14.20
N ASN A 125 -15.43 -14.05 15.14
CA ASN A 125 -15.16 -14.82 16.35
C ASN A 125 -16.45 -15.03 17.17
N ALA A 126 -17.24 -13.96 17.38
CA ALA A 126 -18.54 -14.07 18.04
C ALA A 126 -19.51 -15.01 17.30
N ARG A 127 -19.50 -15.01 15.96
CA ARG A 127 -20.30 -15.94 15.15
C ARG A 127 -19.84 -17.39 15.34
N LEU A 128 -18.54 -17.62 15.40
CA LEU A 128 -17.98 -18.95 15.62
C LEU A 128 -18.28 -19.46 17.03
N GLN A 129 -18.18 -18.61 18.05
CA GLN A 129 -18.54 -18.95 19.43
C GLN A 129 -20.00 -19.42 19.52
N LYS A 130 -20.95 -18.67 18.96
CA LYS A 130 -22.37 -19.08 18.92
C LYS A 130 -22.58 -20.42 18.23
N ARG A 131 -21.85 -20.70 17.15
CA ARG A 131 -21.93 -22.01 16.47
C ARG A 131 -21.42 -23.15 17.35
N LEU A 132 -20.34 -22.92 18.10
CA LEU A 132 -19.82 -23.91 19.05
C LEU A 132 -20.82 -24.15 20.19
N GLU A 133 -21.39 -23.09 20.76
CA GLU A 133 -22.43 -23.20 21.79
C GLU A 133 -23.63 -24.01 21.31
N LEU A 134 -24.16 -23.73 20.11
CA LEU A 134 -25.27 -24.49 19.53
C LEU A 134 -24.91 -25.97 19.31
N LYS A 135 -23.70 -26.26 18.81
CA LYS A 135 -23.24 -27.65 18.63
C LYS A 135 -23.12 -28.39 19.97
N LEU A 136 -22.63 -27.73 21.01
CA LEU A 136 -22.56 -28.29 22.37
C LEU A 136 -23.95 -28.57 22.94
N LEU A 137 -24.91 -27.66 22.75
CA LEU A 137 -26.30 -27.86 23.17
C LEU A 137 -26.96 -29.04 22.43
N LEU A 138 -26.72 -29.17 21.12
CA LEU A 138 -27.21 -30.30 20.34
C LEU A 138 -26.60 -31.62 20.81
N LEU A 139 -25.30 -31.65 21.10
CA LEU A 139 -24.64 -32.83 21.67
C LEU A 139 -25.20 -33.20 23.03
N LEU A 140 -25.41 -32.22 23.92
CA LEU A 140 -26.06 -32.44 25.21
C LEU A 140 -27.46 -33.01 25.03
N PHE A 141 -28.30 -32.41 24.17
CA PHE A 141 -29.63 -32.91 23.88
C PHE A 141 -29.60 -34.35 23.35
N PHE A 142 -28.67 -34.66 22.44
CA PHE A 142 -28.49 -36.01 21.92
C PHE A 142 -28.09 -37.00 23.01
N ILE A 143 -27.14 -36.65 23.89
CA ILE A 143 -26.74 -37.47 25.03
C ILE A 143 -27.94 -37.71 25.96
N PHE A 144 -28.69 -36.67 26.32
CA PHE A 144 -29.90 -36.79 27.15
C PHE A 144 -30.96 -37.68 26.50
N PHE A 145 -31.20 -37.52 25.19
CA PHE A 145 -32.13 -38.35 24.44
C PHE A 145 -31.69 -39.82 24.42
N CYS A 146 -30.41 -40.10 24.18
CA CYS A 146 -29.85 -41.44 24.24
C CYS A 146 -30.02 -42.07 25.62
N LEU A 147 -29.70 -41.33 26.69
CA LEU A 147 -29.91 -41.80 28.07
C LEU A 147 -31.40 -42.09 28.30
N TYR A 148 -32.30 -41.17 27.94
CA TYR A 148 -33.74 -41.37 28.08
C TYR A 148 -34.25 -42.61 27.36
N LEU A 149 -33.77 -42.89 26.13
CA LEU A 149 -34.12 -44.12 25.42
C LEU A 149 -33.56 -45.37 26.11
N ILE A 150 -32.30 -45.35 26.55
CA ILE A 150 -31.67 -46.49 27.23
C ILE A 150 -32.41 -46.82 28.55
N PHE A 151 -32.78 -45.80 29.33
CA PHE A 151 -33.52 -45.96 30.58
C PHE A 151 -35.02 -46.22 30.35
N GLY A 152 -35.63 -45.61 29.33
CA GLY A 152 -37.04 -45.78 28.98
C GLY A 152 -37.35 -47.18 28.45
N VAL A 153 -36.43 -47.78 27.68
CA VAL A 153 -36.52 -49.20 27.28
C VAL A 153 -36.39 -50.13 28.49
N LYS A 154 -35.76 -49.69 29.58
CA LYS A 154 -35.63 -50.47 30.83
C LYS A 154 -36.91 -50.53 31.68
N LEU A 155 -37.90 -49.67 31.44
CA LEU A 155 -39.17 -49.64 32.19
C LEU A 155 -40.30 -50.47 31.55
N HIS A 156 -40.10 -51.00 30.34
CA HIS A 156 -41.12 -51.80 29.62
C HIS A 156 -40.89 -53.33 29.74
N GLU A 157 -39.83 -53.77 30.43
CA GLU A 157 -39.49 -55.19 30.61
C GLU A 157 -39.53 -55.58 32.10
N LEU A 158 -40.70 -55.39 32.74
CA LEU A 158 -41.04 -56.12 33.97
C LEU A 158 -42.08 -57.19 33.57
N PRO A 159 -41.69 -58.47 33.49
CA PRO A 159 -42.54 -59.53 32.96
C PRO A 159 -43.59 -59.99 33.99
N ASP A 160 -44.75 -60.36 33.46
CA ASP A 160 -45.91 -60.89 34.15
C ASP A 160 -45.55 -62.00 35.16
N ALA A 161 -45.70 -61.73 36.44
CA ALA A 161 -45.65 -62.75 37.48
C ALA A 161 -47.02 -63.45 37.58
N ASN A 162 -47.10 -64.58 36.90
CA ASN A 162 -48.02 -65.69 37.11
C ASN A 162 -48.31 -65.95 38.62
N VAL A 163 -49.54 -65.63 39.06
CA VAL A 163 -50.12 -66.18 40.29
C VAL A 163 -51.31 -67.05 39.87
N SER A 164 -51.00 -68.30 39.52
CA SER A 164 -51.96 -69.39 39.60
C SER A 164 -51.74 -70.13 40.91
N SER A 165 -52.65 -69.98 41.86
CA SER A 165 -53.19 -71.12 42.63
C SER A 165 -54.29 -70.73 43.63
N ARG A 166 -55.46 -71.36 43.41
CA ARG A 166 -56.48 -71.80 44.38
C ARG A 166 -57.39 -70.76 45.04
N ILE A 167 -58.63 -70.73 44.55
CA ILE A 167 -59.86 -70.60 45.37
C ILE A 167 -60.42 -72.04 45.50
N PRO A 168 -60.89 -72.46 46.69
CA PRO A 168 -62.33 -72.58 46.96
C PRO A 168 -62.66 -72.06 48.38
N GLU A 169 -63.56 -71.09 48.53
CA GLU A 169 -65.03 -71.17 48.62
C GLU A 169 -65.48 -70.86 50.05
N ALA A 170 -66.69 -70.32 50.10
CA ALA A 170 -67.41 -69.71 51.20
C ALA A 170 -67.39 -70.50 52.52
N ASN A 171 -67.55 -69.78 53.65
CA ASN A 171 -68.79 -69.82 54.42
C ASN A 171 -68.79 -68.81 55.57
N GLU A 172 -69.89 -68.06 55.62
CA GLU A 172 -70.66 -67.65 56.79
C GLU A 172 -70.26 -66.51 57.73
N CYS A 173 -71.36 -65.88 58.17
CA CYS A 173 -71.61 -65.00 59.31
C CYS A 173 -71.22 -63.53 59.14
N ASP A 174 -72.11 -62.71 58.59
CA ASP A 174 -73.33 -62.17 59.20
C ASP A 174 -73.11 -61.06 60.24
N ALA A 175 -74.00 -60.07 60.07
CA ALA A 175 -74.62 -59.27 61.10
C ALA A 175 -73.93 -57.98 61.56
N PHE A 176 -74.48 -56.91 60.99
CA PHE A 176 -75.20 -55.84 61.70
C PHE A 176 -74.40 -54.68 62.33
N HIS A 177 -74.52 -53.54 61.65
CA HIS A 177 -75.01 -52.25 62.17
C HIS A 177 -74.98 -52.03 63.70
N GLN A 178 -74.45 -50.88 64.15
CA GLN A 178 -75.26 -49.72 64.53
C GLN A 178 -74.39 -48.50 64.93
N ARG A 179 -74.68 -47.33 64.33
CA ARG A 179 -74.51 -45.95 64.87
C ARG A 179 -73.15 -45.50 65.43
N ARG A 180 -72.53 -44.56 64.71
CA ARG A 180 -72.74 -43.12 65.01
C ARG A 180 -72.57 -42.29 63.75
#